data_AF-Q7MAY7-F1
#
_entry.id   AF-Q7MAY7-F1
#
_cell.length_a   1.000
_cell.length_b   1.000
_cell.length_c   1.000
_cell.angle_alpha   90.00
_cell.angle_beta   90.00
_cell.angle_gamma   90.00
#
_symmetry.space_group_name_H-M   'P 1'
#
loop_
_entity.id
_entity.type
_entity.pdbx_description
1 polymer ?
#
loop_
_entity_poly.entity_id
_entity_poly.type
_entity_poly.pdbx_seq_one_letter_code
_entity_poly.pdbx_strand_id
1 'polypeptide(L)'
;MIARLTYGRDEAIAMLGRADIVGHIFAGEHNDELPDHFGQIYFELAEACIQYLEQNDEKKFSKVFPMFMSLALLAIDSKFVDPALNVNDEFRLHLISSVINDLASVLGFAILYSNYFDNMKLSEAALDKFKLLIDKTANKQQYLTRMVRLSNSYSFSLSASPRNMIRSKWKMAFEHRARHDGFSDQMGMSGGKSHKNKIVRAFLYSDSDASHLFFAIEALPQLFSPTDFEIDYHITSLARFLDEECDEGSE
;
A
#
# COMPACT_ATOMS: atom_id res chain seq x y z
N MET A 1 19.18 3.80 24.57
CA MET A 1 19.52 2.78 23.56
C MET A 1 18.54 2.79 22.40
N ILE A 2 17.22 2.72 22.66
CA ILE A 2 16.15 2.80 21.64
C ILE A 2 16.25 4.07 20.77
N ALA A 3 16.37 5.26 21.38
CA ALA A 3 16.49 6.52 20.63
C ALA A 3 17.72 6.60 19.71
N ARG A 4 18.84 5.96 20.06
CA ARG A 4 20.05 5.88 19.21
C ARG A 4 19.84 4.95 18.01
N LEU A 5 19.10 3.85 18.19
CA LEU A 5 18.77 2.92 17.12
C LEU A 5 17.75 3.53 16.15
N THR A 6 16.76 4.25 16.64
CA THR A 6 15.81 5.00 15.81
C THR A 6 16.53 6.09 14.99
N TYR A 7 17.44 6.83 15.62
CA TYR A 7 18.25 7.83 14.92
C TYR A 7 19.11 7.21 13.80
N GLY A 8 19.81 6.10 14.09
CA GLY A 8 20.62 5.41 13.08
C GLY A 8 19.78 4.82 11.94
N ARG A 9 18.56 4.35 12.22
CA ARG A 9 17.62 3.89 11.18
C ARG A 9 17.15 5.03 10.29
N ASP A 10 16.75 6.16 10.87
CA ASP A 10 16.30 7.34 10.12
C ASP A 10 17.43 7.88 9.22
N GLU A 11 18.67 7.88 9.71
CA GLU A 11 19.85 8.29 8.95
C GLU A 11 20.15 7.31 7.80
N ALA A 12 20.11 6.00 8.05
CA ALA A 12 20.29 4.98 7.02
C ALA A 12 19.20 5.07 5.94
N ILE A 13 17.95 5.30 6.32
CA ILE A 13 16.85 5.49 5.37
C ILE A 13 17.06 6.76 4.54
N ALA A 14 17.55 7.85 5.13
CA ALA A 14 17.89 9.06 4.39
C ALA A 14 19.04 8.80 3.38
N MET A 15 20.02 7.96 3.72
CA MET A 15 21.10 7.58 2.81
C MET A 15 20.63 6.75 1.61
N LEU A 16 19.59 5.93 1.78
CA LEU A 16 18.99 5.14 0.69
C LEU A 16 18.37 5.99 -0.42
N GLY A 17 18.10 7.27 -0.18
CA GLY A 17 17.62 8.21 -1.19
C GLY A 17 18.71 8.84 -2.07
N ARG A 18 20.00 8.56 -1.81
CA ARG A 18 21.10 9.13 -2.61
C ARG A 18 21.28 8.41 -3.94
N ALA A 19 21.50 9.15 -5.02
CA ALA A 19 21.55 8.61 -6.38
C ALA A 19 22.63 7.53 -6.61
N ASP A 20 23.77 7.62 -5.92
CA ASP A 20 24.86 6.63 -5.96
C ASP A 20 24.45 5.30 -5.30
N ILE A 21 23.79 5.37 -4.15
CA ILE A 21 23.25 4.22 -3.42
C ILE A 21 22.10 3.58 -4.19
N VAL A 22 21.20 4.40 -4.74
CA VAL A 22 20.12 3.95 -5.64
C VAL A 22 20.72 3.22 -6.84
N GLY A 23 21.76 3.76 -7.49
CA GLY A 23 22.43 3.08 -8.61
C GLY A 23 22.94 1.68 -8.23
N HIS A 24 23.55 1.51 -7.06
CA HIS A 24 24.03 0.21 -6.59
C HIS A 24 22.91 -0.78 -6.25
N ILE A 25 21.82 -0.34 -5.59
CA ILE A 25 20.67 -1.20 -5.28
C ILE A 25 20.01 -1.72 -6.55
N PHE A 26 20.00 -0.89 -7.61
CA PHE A 26 19.37 -1.22 -8.88
C PHE A 26 20.29 -2.01 -9.83
N ALA A 27 21.62 -1.88 -9.72
CA ALA A 27 22.59 -2.56 -10.58
C ALA A 27 22.70 -4.07 -10.32
N GLY A 28 22.41 -4.52 -9.09
CA GLY A 28 22.10 -5.91 -8.76
C GLY A 28 22.99 -6.99 -9.38
N GLU A 29 24.31 -6.92 -9.22
CA GLU A 29 25.15 -8.12 -9.40
C GLU A 29 24.81 -9.11 -8.27
N HIS A 30 24.26 -10.27 -8.63
CA HIS A 30 23.92 -11.31 -7.66
C HIS A 30 25.22 -11.87 -7.07
N ASN A 31 25.38 -11.74 -5.75
CA ASN A 31 26.48 -12.35 -5.02
C ASN A 31 25.88 -13.45 -4.11
N ASP A 32 26.18 -14.71 -4.43
CA ASP A 32 25.68 -15.89 -3.69
C ASP A 32 26.18 -15.93 -2.22
N GLU A 33 27.19 -15.13 -1.87
CA GLU A 33 27.75 -15.03 -0.52
C GLU A 33 27.08 -13.94 0.35
N LEU A 34 26.31 -13.02 -0.23
CA LEU A 34 25.69 -11.91 0.49
C LEU A 34 24.14 -11.96 0.41
N PRO A 35 23.43 -11.76 1.54
CA PRO A 35 21.97 -11.78 1.55
C PRO A 35 21.37 -10.71 0.65
N ASP A 36 20.18 -10.98 0.10
CA ASP A 36 19.48 -10.06 -0.79
C ASP A 36 19.21 -8.69 -0.13
N HIS A 37 20.05 -7.71 -0.47
CA HIS A 37 19.93 -6.35 0.03
C HIS A 37 18.67 -5.66 -0.51
N PHE A 38 18.16 -6.06 -1.68
CA PHE A 38 16.97 -5.48 -2.26
C PHE A 38 15.74 -5.77 -1.39
N GLY A 39 15.49 -7.05 -1.07
CA GLY A 39 14.34 -7.46 -0.26
C GLY A 39 14.32 -6.81 1.13
N GLN A 40 15.48 -6.73 1.80
CA GLN A 40 15.59 -6.10 3.11
C GLN A 40 15.33 -4.59 3.05
N ILE A 41 15.94 -3.88 2.09
CA ILE A 41 15.73 -2.44 1.92
C ILE A 41 14.26 -2.15 1.59
N TYR A 42 13.68 -2.92 0.67
CA TYR A 42 12.27 -2.81 0.31
C TYR A 42 11.35 -2.97 1.54
N PHE A 43 11.60 -3.98 2.37
CA PHE A 43 10.83 -4.22 3.59
C PHE A 43 10.97 -3.07 4.61
N GLU A 44 12.18 -2.63 4.90
CA GLU A 44 12.43 -1.54 5.86
C GLU A 44 11.78 -0.22 5.44
N LEU A 45 11.79 0.08 4.13
CA LEU A 45 11.15 1.27 3.59
C LEU A 45 9.62 1.18 3.67
N ALA A 46 9.03 0.00 3.45
CA ALA A 46 7.59 -0.21 3.60
C ALA A 46 7.15 0.01 5.06
N GLU A 47 7.85 -0.61 6.01
CA GLU A 47 7.60 -0.43 7.45
C GLU A 47 7.78 1.04 7.88
N ALA A 48 8.82 1.71 7.38
CA ALA A 48 9.05 3.13 7.66
C ALA A 48 7.92 4.01 7.12
N CYS A 49 7.38 3.71 5.92
CA CYS A 49 6.23 4.42 5.39
C CYS A 49 5.03 4.35 6.35
N ILE A 50 4.65 3.14 6.78
CA ILE A 50 3.53 2.94 7.70
C ILE A 50 3.77 3.63 9.04
N GLN A 51 4.96 3.50 9.60
CA GLN A 51 5.31 4.12 10.87
C GLN A 51 5.22 5.66 10.81
N TYR A 52 5.64 6.30 9.73
CA TYR A 52 5.53 7.75 9.61
C TYR A 52 4.10 8.23 9.37
N LEU A 53 3.28 7.45 8.67
CA LEU A 53 1.85 7.70 8.57
C LEU A 53 1.18 7.61 9.95
N GLU A 54 1.49 6.58 10.73
CA GLU A 54 1.01 6.41 12.12
C GLU A 54 1.38 7.57 13.04
N GLN A 55 2.53 8.19 12.81
CA GLN A 55 3.05 9.32 13.58
C GLN A 55 2.55 10.68 13.08
N ASN A 56 1.75 10.72 12.01
CA ASN A 56 1.35 11.94 11.32
C ASN A 56 2.55 12.79 10.86
N ASP A 57 3.67 12.14 10.49
CA ASP A 57 4.92 12.79 10.07
C ASP A 57 5.05 12.81 8.54
N GLU A 58 4.37 13.78 7.93
CA GLU A 58 4.37 14.06 6.49
C GLU A 58 5.79 14.27 5.93
N LYS A 59 6.68 14.92 6.69
CA LYS A 59 8.04 15.22 6.22
C LYS A 59 8.91 13.98 6.12
N LYS A 60 8.78 13.03 7.04
CA LYS A 60 9.51 11.77 6.95
C LYS A 60 8.88 10.84 5.91
N PHE A 61 7.55 10.75 5.88
CA PHE A 61 6.85 9.96 4.88
C PHE A 61 7.22 10.38 3.44
N SER A 62 7.16 11.68 3.14
CA SER A 62 7.49 12.23 1.81
C SER A 62 8.94 11.99 1.37
N LYS A 63 9.88 11.79 2.30
CA LYS A 63 11.28 11.43 2.00
C LYS A 63 11.45 9.94 1.69
N VAL A 64 10.68 9.08 2.32
CA VAL A 64 10.84 7.61 2.24
C VAL A 64 10.03 6.99 1.13
N PHE A 65 8.78 7.44 0.98
CA PHE A 65 7.84 6.92 0.01
C PHE A 65 8.38 6.85 -1.43
N PRO A 66 9.12 7.86 -1.96
CA PRO A 66 9.64 7.79 -3.32
C PRO A 66 10.53 6.58 -3.58
N MET A 67 11.44 6.27 -2.66
CA MET A 67 12.35 5.14 -2.81
C MET A 67 11.60 3.81 -2.67
N PHE A 68 10.68 3.70 -1.70
CA PHE A 68 9.80 2.54 -1.57
C PHE A 68 9.04 2.28 -2.87
N MET A 69 8.40 3.31 -3.42
CA MET A 69 7.64 3.22 -4.67
C MET A 69 8.54 2.81 -5.84
N SER A 70 9.73 3.40 -5.99
CA SER A 70 10.67 3.03 -7.04
C SER A 70 11.10 1.57 -6.96
N LEU A 71 11.35 1.03 -5.76
CA LEU A 71 11.68 -0.39 -5.60
C LEU A 71 10.48 -1.30 -5.86
N ALA A 72 9.28 -0.90 -5.45
CA ALA A 72 8.05 -1.63 -5.76
C ALA A 72 7.86 -1.76 -7.28
N LEU A 73 8.05 -0.66 -8.02
CA LEU A 73 7.96 -0.65 -9.48
C LEU A 73 9.07 -1.47 -10.13
N LEU A 74 10.31 -1.39 -9.65
CA LEU A 74 11.40 -2.23 -10.13
C LEU A 74 11.08 -3.72 -9.96
N ALA A 75 10.48 -4.09 -8.82
CA ALA A 75 10.08 -5.46 -8.56
C ALA A 75 8.98 -5.95 -9.54
N ILE A 76 7.91 -5.16 -9.71
CA ILE A 76 6.73 -5.53 -10.50
C ILE A 76 6.97 -5.49 -12.02
N ASP A 77 7.74 -4.51 -12.49
CA ASP A 77 7.89 -4.21 -13.92
C ASP A 77 9.23 -4.67 -14.51
N SER A 78 10.18 -5.12 -13.69
CA SER A 78 11.47 -5.64 -14.15
C SER A 78 11.87 -6.96 -13.49
N LYS A 79 12.15 -6.99 -12.18
CA LYS A 79 12.75 -8.17 -11.53
C LYS A 79 11.87 -9.42 -11.64
N PHE A 80 10.57 -9.32 -11.33
CA PHE A 80 9.70 -10.51 -11.29
C PHE A 80 9.15 -10.89 -12.66
N VAL A 81 9.22 -10.01 -13.66
CA VAL A 81 8.85 -10.36 -15.03
C VAL A 81 10.02 -10.92 -15.84
N ASP A 82 11.23 -10.86 -15.31
CA ASP A 82 12.43 -11.39 -15.97
C ASP A 82 12.30 -12.91 -16.21
N PRO A 83 12.36 -13.37 -17.48
CA PRO A 83 12.35 -14.80 -17.81
C PRO A 83 13.55 -15.57 -17.22
N ALA A 84 14.66 -14.90 -16.91
CA ALA A 84 15.83 -15.51 -16.28
C ALA A 84 15.59 -15.88 -14.81
N LEU A 85 14.60 -15.28 -14.15
CA LEU A 85 14.19 -15.67 -12.80
C LEU A 85 13.56 -17.07 -12.86
N ASN A 86 14.28 -18.08 -12.37
CA ASN A 86 13.87 -19.48 -12.43
C ASN A 86 12.81 -19.83 -11.38
N VAL A 87 11.57 -19.42 -11.64
CA VAL A 87 10.39 -19.73 -10.82
C VAL A 87 9.20 -20.06 -11.72
N ASN A 88 8.24 -20.82 -11.20
CA ASN A 88 7.00 -21.12 -11.93
C ASN A 88 6.10 -19.88 -12.03
N ASP A 89 5.15 -19.91 -12.98
CA ASP A 89 4.27 -18.78 -13.27
C ASP A 89 3.35 -18.40 -12.10
N GLU A 90 2.84 -19.38 -11.35
CA GLU A 90 2.01 -19.13 -10.17
C GLU A 90 2.78 -18.32 -9.11
N PHE A 91 4.00 -18.75 -8.79
CA PHE A 91 4.87 -18.07 -7.84
C PHE A 91 5.28 -16.69 -8.34
N ARG A 92 5.53 -16.54 -9.64
CA ARG A 92 5.80 -15.25 -10.26
C ARG A 92 4.64 -14.27 -10.08
N LEU A 93 3.41 -14.72 -10.36
CA LEU A 93 2.21 -13.92 -10.14
C LEU A 93 2.04 -13.57 -8.66
N HIS A 94 2.36 -14.50 -7.76
CA HIS A 94 2.30 -14.28 -6.31
C HIS A 94 3.30 -13.22 -5.82
N LEU A 95 4.52 -13.21 -6.35
CA LEU A 95 5.53 -12.17 -6.07
C LEU A 95 5.06 -10.79 -6.54
N ILE A 96 4.55 -10.71 -7.77
CA ILE A 96 4.03 -9.47 -8.35
C ILE A 96 2.83 -8.95 -7.54
N SER A 97 1.86 -9.81 -7.27
CA SER A 97 0.68 -9.48 -6.47
C SER A 97 1.02 -9.03 -5.05
N SER A 98 2.01 -9.67 -4.42
CA SER A 98 2.47 -9.27 -3.09
C SER A 98 2.96 -7.83 -3.09
N VAL A 99 3.80 -7.43 -4.05
CA VAL A 99 4.31 -6.05 -4.14
C VAL A 99 3.22 -5.05 -4.54
N ILE A 100 2.31 -5.43 -5.45
CA ILE A 100 1.16 -4.59 -5.82
C ILE A 100 0.33 -4.26 -4.58
N ASN A 101 0.01 -5.29 -3.78
CA ASN A 101 -0.77 -5.11 -2.58
C ASN A 101 -0.01 -4.34 -1.48
N ASP A 102 1.31 -4.43 -1.40
CA ASP A 102 2.10 -3.62 -0.47
C ASP A 102 2.07 -2.14 -0.84
N LEU A 103 2.31 -1.83 -2.12
CA LEU A 103 2.24 -0.46 -2.63
C LEU A 103 0.84 0.13 -2.44
N ALA A 104 -0.19 -0.63 -2.82
CA ALA A 104 -1.58 -0.26 -2.62
C ALA A 104 -1.92 -0.10 -1.13
N SER A 105 -1.39 -0.93 -0.24
CA SER A 105 -1.61 -0.80 1.20
C SER A 105 -0.99 0.48 1.75
N VAL A 106 0.25 0.81 1.38
CA VAL A 106 0.90 2.06 1.81
C VAL A 106 0.12 3.29 1.32
N LEU A 107 -0.34 3.27 0.06
CA LEU A 107 -1.18 4.35 -0.48
C LEU A 107 -2.55 4.43 0.22
N GLY A 108 -3.17 3.28 0.49
CA GLY A 108 -4.42 3.18 1.24
C GLY A 108 -4.29 3.68 2.68
N PHE A 109 -3.21 3.35 3.37
CA PHE A 109 -2.91 3.90 4.69
C PHE A 109 -2.62 5.40 4.64
N ALA A 110 -2.01 5.90 3.57
CA ALA A 110 -1.82 7.33 3.41
C ALA A 110 -3.19 8.04 3.35
N ILE A 111 -4.14 7.50 2.58
CA ILE A 111 -5.53 7.98 2.53
C ILE A 111 -6.19 7.86 3.92
N LEU A 112 -6.06 6.72 4.61
CA LEU A 112 -6.67 6.52 5.93
C LEU A 112 -6.14 7.50 6.97
N TYR A 113 -4.82 7.55 7.16
CA TYR A 113 -4.22 8.41 8.18
C TYR A 113 -4.40 9.89 7.86
N SER A 114 -4.43 10.29 6.59
CA SER A 114 -4.74 11.69 6.23
C SER A 114 -6.15 12.08 6.67
N ASN A 115 -7.12 11.19 6.47
CA ASN A 115 -8.52 11.40 6.86
C ASN A 115 -8.76 11.21 8.37
N TYR A 116 -7.97 10.37 9.02
CA TYR A 116 -8.02 10.10 10.45
C TYR A 116 -7.49 11.28 11.27
N PHE A 117 -6.36 11.86 10.84
CA PHE A 117 -5.73 13.01 11.51
C PHE A 117 -6.19 14.38 11.01
N ASP A 118 -7.08 14.44 10.02
CA ASP A 118 -7.45 15.68 9.31
C ASP A 118 -6.22 16.41 8.74
N ASN A 119 -5.28 15.65 8.18
CA ASN A 119 -4.04 16.14 7.57
C ASN A 119 -3.86 15.57 6.16
N MET A 120 -4.47 16.24 5.18
CA MET A 120 -4.43 15.82 3.77
C MET A 120 -3.02 15.78 3.16
N LYS A 121 -2.06 16.51 3.72
CA LYS A 121 -0.67 16.51 3.24
C LYS A 121 0.01 15.14 3.38
N LEU A 122 -0.48 14.28 4.29
CA LEU A 122 0.02 12.91 4.44
C LEU A 122 -0.18 12.08 3.17
N SER A 123 -1.30 12.25 2.46
CA SER A 123 -1.62 11.47 1.27
C SER A 123 -1.23 12.17 -0.03
N GLU A 124 -1.35 13.49 -0.09
CA GLU A 124 -1.13 14.31 -1.29
C GLU A 124 0.19 13.97 -2.00
N ALA A 125 1.32 14.01 -1.28
CA ALA A 125 2.63 13.78 -1.89
C ALA A 125 2.82 12.37 -2.46
N ALA A 126 2.15 11.35 -1.88
CA ALA A 126 2.25 9.97 -2.36
C ALA A 126 1.28 9.70 -3.51
N LEU A 127 0.06 10.22 -3.42
CA LEU A 127 -0.94 10.11 -4.47
C LEU A 127 -0.51 10.86 -5.74
N ASP A 128 0.10 12.04 -5.60
CA ASP A 128 0.66 12.79 -6.75
C ASP A 128 1.74 12.00 -7.48
N LYS A 129 2.59 11.27 -6.75
CA LYS A 129 3.62 10.41 -7.35
C LYS A 129 3.02 9.21 -8.07
N PHE A 130 2.00 8.59 -7.47
CA PHE A 130 1.25 7.52 -8.13
C PHE A 130 0.55 8.03 -9.39
N LYS A 131 -0.13 9.17 -9.31
CA LYS A 131 -0.77 9.81 -10.46
C LYS A 131 0.24 10.14 -11.55
N LEU A 132 1.40 10.69 -11.20
CA LEU A 132 2.47 10.97 -12.16
C LEU A 132 2.98 9.71 -12.86
N LEU A 133 3.07 8.57 -12.15
CA LEU A 133 3.38 7.28 -12.76
C LEU A 133 2.31 6.91 -13.79
N ILE A 134 1.04 6.87 -13.37
CA ILE A 134 -0.08 6.50 -14.24
C ILE A 134 -0.16 7.44 -15.45
N ASP A 135 0.06 8.73 -15.27
CA ASP A 135 0.06 9.72 -16.34
C ASP A 135 1.16 9.52 -17.39
N LYS A 136 2.30 8.95 -16.98
CA LYS A 136 3.42 8.63 -17.87
C LYS A 136 3.30 7.25 -18.53
N THR A 137 2.41 6.39 -18.04
CA THR A 137 2.23 5.05 -18.60
C THR A 137 1.47 5.11 -19.92
N ALA A 138 2.05 4.52 -20.97
CA ALA A 138 1.51 4.57 -22.33
C ALA A 138 0.07 4.03 -22.45
N ASN A 139 -0.26 2.99 -21.66
CA ASN A 139 -1.60 2.43 -21.59
C ASN A 139 -2.08 2.39 -20.13
N LYS A 140 -2.66 3.51 -19.67
CA LYS A 140 -3.17 3.68 -18.30
C LYS A 140 -4.17 2.59 -17.91
N GLN A 141 -5.12 2.31 -18.82
CA GLN A 141 -6.16 1.31 -18.61
C GLN A 141 -5.55 -0.07 -18.37
N GLN A 142 -4.67 -0.51 -19.26
CA GLN A 142 -4.02 -1.81 -19.12
C GLN A 142 -3.20 -1.92 -17.83
N TYR A 143 -2.52 -0.84 -17.41
CA TYR A 143 -1.74 -0.84 -16.18
C TYR A 143 -2.64 -0.97 -14.94
N LEU A 144 -3.69 -0.16 -14.84
CA LEU A 144 -4.64 -0.22 -13.73
C LEU A 144 -5.41 -1.55 -13.72
N THR A 145 -5.83 -2.06 -14.88
CA THR A 145 -6.45 -3.39 -15.02
C THR A 145 -5.51 -4.47 -14.49
N ARG A 146 -4.22 -4.44 -14.84
CA ARG A 146 -3.22 -5.38 -14.31
C ARG A 146 -3.11 -5.27 -12.78
N MET A 147 -3.06 -4.06 -12.23
CA MET A 147 -2.96 -3.87 -10.78
C MET A 147 -4.19 -4.41 -10.05
N VAL A 148 -5.40 -4.10 -10.51
CA VAL A 148 -6.64 -4.57 -9.87
C VAL A 148 -6.83 -6.07 -10.04
N ARG A 149 -6.51 -6.64 -11.21
CA ARG A 149 -6.62 -8.09 -11.41
C ARG A 149 -5.64 -8.87 -10.53
N LEU A 150 -4.42 -8.36 -10.36
CA LEU A 150 -3.39 -9.00 -9.55
C LEU A 150 -3.49 -8.65 -8.06
N SER A 151 -4.41 -7.78 -7.63
CA SER A 151 -4.61 -7.52 -6.20
C SER A 151 -5.26 -8.70 -5.49
N ASN A 152 -6.18 -9.41 -6.16
CA ASN A 152 -6.79 -10.62 -5.62
C ASN A 152 -5.91 -11.84 -5.88
N SER A 153 -5.00 -12.16 -4.95
CA SER A 153 -4.12 -13.32 -5.08
C SER A 153 -4.85 -14.65 -5.08
N TYR A 154 -6.05 -14.72 -4.47
CA TYR A 154 -6.85 -15.96 -4.41
C TYR A 154 -7.39 -16.38 -5.78
N SER A 155 -7.40 -15.48 -6.76
CA SER A 155 -7.78 -15.80 -8.14
C SER A 155 -6.79 -16.71 -8.87
N PHE A 156 -5.54 -16.81 -8.39
CA PHE A 156 -4.50 -17.62 -9.04
C PHE A 156 -3.60 -18.40 -8.08
N SER A 157 -3.67 -18.20 -6.75
CA SER A 157 -2.92 -19.01 -5.78
C SER A 157 -3.61 -19.07 -4.41
N LEU A 158 -3.54 -20.23 -3.75
CA LEU A 158 -3.95 -20.42 -2.35
C LEU A 158 -2.77 -20.30 -1.37
N SER A 159 -1.59 -19.95 -1.87
CA SER A 159 -0.38 -19.86 -1.06
C SER A 159 -0.43 -18.70 -0.07
N ALA A 160 0.04 -18.95 1.16
CA ALA A 160 0.20 -17.91 2.15
C ALA A 160 1.48 -17.10 1.90
N SER A 161 1.35 -15.78 1.74
CA SER A 161 2.50 -14.88 1.68
C SER A 161 2.89 -14.41 3.08
N PRO A 162 4.18 -14.45 3.49
CA PRO A 162 4.65 -13.75 4.68
C PRO A 162 4.32 -12.25 4.64
N ARG A 163 4.17 -11.66 3.44
CA ARG A 163 3.75 -10.27 3.26
C ARG A 163 2.30 -10.04 3.67
N ASN A 164 1.42 -11.04 3.56
CA ASN A 164 0.04 -10.93 4.06
C ASN A 164 0.04 -10.69 5.57
N MET A 165 0.87 -11.42 6.32
CA MET A 165 0.97 -11.25 7.78
C MET A 165 1.44 -9.83 8.16
N ILE A 166 2.35 -9.24 7.37
CA ILE A 166 2.81 -7.86 7.58
C ILE A 166 1.66 -6.87 7.35
N ARG A 167 0.91 -7.00 6.25
CA ARG A 167 -0.26 -6.14 5.97
C ARG A 167 -1.34 -6.27 7.05
N SER A 168 -1.60 -7.49 7.53
CA SER A 168 -2.50 -7.71 8.66
C SER A 168 -2.03 -7.00 9.93
N LYS A 169 -0.70 -6.95 10.21
CA LYS A 169 -0.16 -6.18 11.34
C LYS A 169 -0.41 -4.69 11.18
N TRP A 170 -0.22 -4.13 9.99
CA TRP A 170 -0.51 -2.71 9.72
C TRP A 170 -1.99 -2.38 9.95
N LYS A 171 -2.90 -3.24 9.45
CA LYS A 171 -4.34 -3.09 9.68
C LYS A 171 -4.69 -3.15 11.16
N MET A 172 -4.20 -4.16 11.87
CA MET A 172 -4.42 -4.30 13.31
C MET A 172 -3.89 -3.10 14.11
N ALA A 173 -2.76 -2.51 13.71
CA ALA A 173 -2.22 -1.32 14.36
C ALA A 173 -3.15 -0.10 14.20
N PHE A 174 -3.68 0.12 12.99
CA PHE A 174 -4.66 1.16 12.72
C PHE A 174 -5.96 0.97 13.54
N GLU A 175 -6.55 -0.22 13.50
CA GLU A 175 -7.76 -0.54 14.26
C GLU A 175 -7.54 -0.42 15.77
N HIS A 176 -6.39 -0.87 16.26
CA HIS A 176 -6.04 -0.74 17.68
C HIS A 176 -5.96 0.73 18.10
N ARG A 177 -5.34 1.59 17.29
CA ARG A 177 -5.34 3.04 17.52
C ARG A 177 -6.76 3.60 17.52
N ALA A 178 -7.57 3.26 16.52
CA ALA A 178 -8.95 3.74 16.42
C ALA A 178 -9.76 3.39 17.68
N ARG A 179 -9.66 2.13 18.15
CA ARG A 179 -10.28 1.68 19.40
C ARG A 179 -9.73 2.42 20.62
N HIS A 180 -8.42 2.59 20.72
CA HIS A 180 -7.78 3.33 21.80
C HIS A 180 -8.28 4.78 21.90
N ASP A 181 -8.51 5.41 20.75
CA ASP A 181 -9.00 6.78 20.66
C ASP A 181 -10.55 6.88 20.78
N GLY A 182 -11.21 5.74 21.07
CA GLY A 182 -12.62 5.65 21.42
C GLY A 182 -13.57 5.46 20.23
N PHE A 183 -13.04 5.14 19.05
CA PHE A 183 -13.85 4.86 17.86
C PHE A 183 -14.27 3.39 17.80
N SER A 184 -15.51 3.16 17.36
CA SER A 184 -16.03 1.81 17.11
C SER A 184 -15.47 1.24 15.80
N ASP A 185 -15.25 -0.07 15.80
CA ASP A 185 -14.92 -0.88 14.63
C ASP A 185 -15.81 -2.13 14.60
N GLN A 186 -15.68 -2.95 13.57
CA GLN A 186 -16.44 -4.20 13.39
C GLN A 186 -16.28 -5.18 14.57
N MET A 187 -15.17 -5.14 15.31
CA MET A 187 -14.88 -6.05 16.44
C MET A 187 -15.32 -5.50 17.81
N GLY A 188 -15.72 -4.23 17.89
CA GLY A 188 -16.08 -3.57 19.13
C GLY A 188 -17.46 -3.98 19.66
N MET A 189 -17.51 -4.87 20.65
CA MET A 189 -18.73 -5.13 21.45
C MET A 189 -19.14 -3.94 22.34
N SER A 190 -18.26 -2.95 22.53
CA SER A 190 -18.49 -1.77 23.36
C SER A 190 -18.85 -0.56 22.52
N GLY A 191 -19.87 0.20 22.93
CA GLY A 191 -20.43 1.38 22.25
C GLY A 191 -19.45 2.56 22.07
N GLY A 192 -18.40 2.36 21.29
CA GLY A 192 -17.52 3.40 20.77
C GLY A 192 -18.27 4.34 19.83
N LYS A 193 -17.70 5.51 19.57
CA LYS A 193 -18.31 6.48 18.67
C LYS A 193 -17.93 6.17 17.24
N SER A 194 -18.87 6.36 16.32
CA SER A 194 -18.55 6.32 14.90
C SER A 194 -17.59 7.47 14.55
N HIS A 195 -16.58 7.20 13.73
CA HIS A 195 -15.65 8.24 13.29
C HIS A 195 -16.38 9.28 12.41
N LYS A 196 -15.99 10.56 12.47
CA LYS A 196 -16.68 11.61 11.68
C LYS A 196 -16.41 11.52 10.19
N ASN A 197 -15.20 11.10 9.82
CA ASN A 197 -14.80 10.92 8.43
C ASN A 197 -15.35 9.60 7.87
N LYS A 198 -16.06 9.67 6.74
CA LYS A 198 -16.70 8.52 6.08
C LYS A 198 -15.72 7.45 5.60
N ILE A 199 -14.54 7.83 5.11
CA ILE A 199 -13.54 6.89 4.61
C ILE A 199 -13.04 6.03 5.77
N VAL A 200 -12.78 6.66 6.91
CA VAL A 200 -12.37 5.95 8.14
C VAL A 200 -13.48 5.03 8.63
N ARG A 201 -14.75 5.48 8.62
CA ARG A 201 -15.89 4.61 8.99
C ARG A 201 -16.02 3.40 8.07
N ALA A 202 -16.03 3.63 6.75
CA ALA A 202 -16.16 2.60 5.74
C ALA A 202 -15.11 1.50 5.93
N PHE A 203 -13.87 1.92 6.21
CA PHE A 203 -12.79 0.99 6.50
C PHE A 203 -12.99 0.23 7.81
N LEU A 204 -13.26 0.90 8.93
CA LEU A 204 -13.40 0.29 10.27
C LEU A 204 -14.59 -0.66 10.39
N TYR A 205 -15.63 -0.49 9.57
CA TYR A 205 -16.82 -1.37 9.54
C TYR A 205 -16.76 -2.45 8.46
N SER A 206 -15.61 -2.62 7.79
CA SER A 206 -15.43 -3.62 6.74
C SER A 206 -14.30 -4.59 7.06
N ASP A 207 -14.39 -5.80 6.51
CA ASP A 207 -13.31 -6.78 6.53
C ASP A 207 -12.18 -6.43 5.53
N SER A 208 -12.24 -5.28 4.85
CA SER A 208 -11.33 -4.89 3.79
C SER A 208 -9.93 -4.49 4.28
N ASP A 209 -8.93 -4.65 3.41
CA ASP A 209 -7.57 -4.17 3.64
C ASP A 209 -7.34 -2.76 3.07
N ALA A 210 -6.26 -2.10 3.50
CA ALA A 210 -5.92 -0.76 3.02
C ALA A 210 -5.68 -0.75 1.49
N SER A 211 -5.16 -1.83 0.93
CA SER A 211 -5.05 -2.00 -0.53
C SER A 211 -6.41 -1.93 -1.21
N HIS A 212 -7.45 -2.55 -0.65
CA HIS A 212 -8.81 -2.50 -1.20
C HIS A 212 -9.35 -1.07 -1.22
N LEU A 213 -9.11 -0.32 -0.14
CA LEU A 213 -9.51 1.09 -0.07
C LEU A 213 -8.81 1.93 -1.14
N PHE A 214 -7.51 1.75 -1.33
CA PHE A 214 -6.79 2.43 -2.39
C PHE A 214 -7.38 2.10 -3.77
N PHE A 215 -7.61 0.82 -4.07
CA PHE A 215 -8.20 0.45 -5.35
C PHE A 215 -9.61 0.99 -5.54
N ALA A 216 -10.43 1.01 -4.49
CA ALA A 216 -11.80 1.52 -4.53
C ALA A 216 -11.84 3.03 -4.83
N ILE A 217 -10.94 3.82 -4.22
CA ILE A 217 -10.93 5.28 -4.35
C ILE A 217 -10.16 5.74 -5.59
N GLU A 218 -8.99 5.17 -5.87
CA GLU A 218 -8.06 5.71 -6.86
C GLU A 218 -8.08 4.95 -8.19
N ALA A 219 -8.16 3.62 -8.17
CA ALA A 219 -8.01 2.82 -9.39
C ALA A 219 -9.34 2.54 -10.09
N LEU A 220 -10.34 2.07 -9.35
CA LEU A 220 -11.62 1.63 -9.88
C LEU A 220 -12.36 2.73 -10.65
N PRO A 221 -12.44 3.99 -10.17
CA PRO A 221 -13.14 5.05 -10.90
C PRO A 221 -12.50 5.40 -12.25
N GLN A 222 -11.24 5.01 -12.45
CA GLN A 222 -10.50 5.25 -13.69
C GLN A 222 -10.63 4.09 -14.69
N LEU A 223 -11.18 2.94 -14.29
CA LEU A 223 -11.38 1.79 -15.20
C LEU A 223 -12.66 1.97 -16.02
N PHE A 224 -12.61 1.61 -17.30
CA PHE A 224 -13.80 1.58 -18.14
C PHE A 224 -14.73 0.42 -17.75
N SER A 225 -16.02 0.72 -17.59
CA SER A 225 -17.08 -0.29 -17.46
C SER A 225 -17.59 -0.74 -18.83
N PRO A 226 -17.80 -2.04 -19.09
CA PRO A 226 -17.56 -3.19 -18.20
C PRO A 226 -16.13 -3.76 -18.29
N THR A 227 -15.58 -4.22 -17.16
CA THR A 227 -14.34 -5.00 -17.12
C THR A 227 -14.59 -6.45 -17.56
N ASP A 228 -13.61 -7.07 -18.22
CA ASP A 228 -13.65 -8.46 -18.69
C ASP A 228 -13.26 -9.49 -17.60
N PHE A 229 -13.10 -9.03 -16.36
CA PHE A 229 -12.72 -9.85 -15.21
C PHE A 229 -13.50 -9.45 -13.96
N GLU A 230 -13.59 -10.39 -13.02
CA GLU A 230 -14.20 -10.18 -11.70
C GLU A 230 -13.25 -9.37 -10.80
N ILE A 231 -13.76 -8.24 -10.28
CA ILE A 231 -13.06 -7.39 -9.32
C ILE A 231 -13.34 -7.91 -7.91
N ASP A 232 -12.33 -7.88 -7.05
CA ASP A 232 -12.47 -8.29 -5.66
C ASP A 232 -13.70 -7.65 -4.98
N TYR A 233 -14.49 -8.48 -4.30
CA TYR A 233 -15.71 -8.07 -3.61
C TYR A 233 -15.45 -6.96 -2.59
N HIS A 234 -14.31 -6.98 -1.88
CA HIS A 234 -13.97 -5.96 -0.91
C HIS A 234 -13.73 -4.59 -1.54
N ILE A 235 -13.16 -4.56 -2.75
CA ILE A 235 -12.96 -3.32 -3.52
C ILE A 235 -14.31 -2.75 -3.95
N THR A 236 -15.16 -3.58 -4.57
CA THR A 236 -16.47 -3.13 -5.08
C THR A 236 -17.44 -2.77 -3.95
N SER A 237 -17.43 -3.52 -2.84
CA SER A 237 -18.21 -3.22 -1.64
C SER A 237 -17.81 -1.89 -1.00
N LEU A 238 -16.51 -1.61 -0.86
CA LEU A 238 -16.02 -0.31 -0.37
C LEU A 238 -16.40 0.84 -1.29
N ALA A 239 -16.24 0.68 -2.61
CA ALA A 239 -16.59 1.73 -3.57
C ALA A 239 -18.07 2.09 -3.46
N ARG A 240 -18.95 1.08 -3.45
CA ARG A 240 -20.39 1.27 -3.29
C ARG A 240 -20.75 1.93 -1.96
N PHE A 241 -20.15 1.50 -0.84
CA PHE A 241 -20.40 2.09 0.46
C PHE A 241 -20.00 3.59 0.50
N LEU A 242 -18.89 3.94 -0.14
CA LEU A 242 -18.40 5.33 -0.21
C LEU A 242 -19.26 6.22 -1.12
N ASP A 243 -19.93 5.63 -2.11
CA ASP A 243 -20.90 6.30 -2.99
C ASP A 243 -22.26 6.48 -2.27
N GLU A 244 -22.80 5.45 -1.62
CA GLU A 244 -24.10 5.50 -0.92
C GLU A 244 -24.10 6.54 0.23
N GLU A 245 -23.02 6.65 1.01
CA GLU A 245 -22.91 7.68 2.06
C GLU A 245 -22.66 9.11 1.50
N CYS A 246 -22.39 9.31 0.20
CA CYS A 246 -22.41 10.65 -0.40
C CYS A 246 -23.83 11.21 -0.48
N ASP A 247 -24.80 10.35 -0.76
CA ASP A 247 -26.17 10.76 -1.02
C ASP A 247 -26.91 11.16 0.27
N GLU A 248 -26.61 10.52 1.40
CA GLU A 248 -27.20 10.83 2.72
C GLU A 248 -26.69 12.14 3.36
N GLY A 249 -25.62 12.75 2.82
CA GLY A 249 -25.09 14.03 3.30
C GLY A 249 -25.63 15.26 2.55
N SER A 250 -26.57 15.06 1.63
CA SER A 250 -27.09 16.08 0.70
C SER A 250 -28.49 16.61 1.06
N GLU A 251 -29.05 16.22 2.21
CA GLU A 251 -30.36 16.68 2.71
C GLU A 251 -30.27 17.68 3.86
#